data_AF-A0A097EP06-F1
#
_entry.id   AF-A0A097EP06-F1
#
_cell.length_a   1.000
_cell.length_b   1.000
_cell.length_c   1.000
_cell.angle_alpha   90.00
_cell.angle_beta   90.00
_cell.angle_gamma   90.00
#
_symmetry.space_group_name_H-M   'P 1'
#
loop_
_entity.id
_entity.type
_entity.pdbx_description
1 polymer ?
#
loop_
_entity_poly.entity_id
_entity_poly.type
_entity_poly.pdbx_seq_one_letter_code
_entity_poly.pdbx_strand_id
1 'polypeptide(L)'
;MKKQMQKGFSLVELMVVIAIIAILAAVAIPMYSNYTTRAKLGSELAKLGGVKMEVAEQISNSNTSVGSTPSGITAPSSIPSGASVDADGTIKLPVDSVVGSDADIIMSPSVVSGAITWTCDVSGSSVSSSVKPSNCTG
;
A
#
# COMPACT_ATOMS: atom_id res chain seq x y z
N MET A 1 -60.05 14.28 24.25
CA MET A 1 -58.65 14.15 23.78
C MET A 1 -58.37 12.67 23.51
N LYS A 2 -58.23 12.24 22.25
CA LYS A 2 -57.89 10.84 21.93
C LYS A 2 -56.41 10.62 22.21
N LYS A 3 -56.10 9.80 23.20
CA LYS A 3 -54.72 9.40 23.56
C LYS A 3 -54.18 8.57 22.40
N GLN A 4 -53.31 9.16 21.57
CA GLN A 4 -52.57 8.42 20.54
C GLN A 4 -51.69 7.39 21.27
N MET A 5 -52.03 6.11 21.10
CA MET A 5 -51.27 5.02 21.69
C MET A 5 -49.97 4.89 20.89
N GLN A 6 -48.84 5.26 21.47
CA GLN A 6 -47.55 5.11 20.81
C GLN A 6 -47.30 3.64 20.54
N LYS A 7 -47.26 3.25 19.26
CA LYS A 7 -46.83 1.93 18.83
C LYS A 7 -45.32 1.87 19.05
N GLY A 8 -44.90 1.20 20.12
CA GLY A 8 -43.50 0.87 20.34
C GLY A 8 -43.00 -0.12 19.30
N PHE A 9 -41.69 -0.11 19.07
CA PHE A 9 -40.99 -1.05 18.18
C PHE A 9 -41.11 -2.49 18.72
N SER A 10 -41.40 -3.46 17.86
CA SER A 10 -41.48 -4.87 18.27
C SER A 10 -40.08 -5.45 18.47
N LEU A 11 -39.93 -6.32 19.47
CA LEU A 11 -38.69 -7.09 19.68
C LEU A 11 -38.35 -7.96 18.47
N VAL A 12 -39.37 -8.43 17.75
CA VAL A 12 -39.20 -9.19 16.50
C VAL A 12 -38.67 -8.30 15.39
N GLU A 13 -39.15 -7.05 15.28
CA GLU A 13 -38.64 -6.09 14.29
C GLU A 13 -37.16 -5.78 14.54
N LEU A 14 -36.78 -5.61 15.81
CA LEU A 14 -35.39 -5.36 16.19
C LEU A 14 -34.48 -6.56 15.83
N MET A 15 -34.93 -7.78 16.09
CA MET A 15 -34.14 -8.99 15.81
C MET A 15 -33.90 -9.20 14.31
N VAL A 16 -34.90 -8.92 13.46
CA VAL A 16 -34.74 -9.02 12.00
C VAL A 16 -33.73 -7.98 11.50
N VAL A 17 -33.77 -6.75 12.03
CA VAL A 17 -32.80 -5.71 11.66
C VAL A 17 -31.38 -6.10 12.04
N ILE A 18 -31.18 -6.65 13.25
CA ILE A 18 -29.87 -7.12 13.70
C ILE A 18 -29.35 -8.25 12.79
N ALA A 19 -30.21 -9.19 12.38
CA ALA A 19 -29.83 -10.27 11.49
C ALA A 19 -29.34 -9.75 10.11
N ILE A 20 -30.03 -8.75 9.55
CA ILE A 20 -29.61 -8.15 8.27
C ILE A 20 -28.27 -7.39 8.44
N ILE A 21 -28.11 -6.62 9.51
CA ILE A 21 -26.86 -5.90 9.80
C ILE A 21 -25.70 -6.89 9.96
N ALA A 22 -25.92 -8.03 10.62
CA ALA A 22 -24.88 -9.05 10.80
C ALA A 22 -24.37 -9.61 9.46
N ILE A 23 -25.28 -9.89 8.50
CA ILE A 23 -24.91 -10.37 7.16
C ILE A 23 -24.13 -9.30 6.39
N LEU A 24 -24.60 -8.05 6.41
CA LEU A 24 -23.91 -6.94 5.74
C LEU A 24 -22.53 -6.67 6.34
N ALA A 25 -22.42 -6.70 7.67
CA ALA A 25 -21.17 -6.46 8.39
C ALA A 25 -20.12 -7.52 8.06
N ALA A 26 -20.50 -8.79 7.93
CA ALA A 26 -19.58 -9.89 7.59
C ALA A 26 -18.85 -9.67 6.25
N VAL A 27 -19.49 -9.01 5.27
CA VAL A 27 -18.88 -8.69 3.97
C VAL A 27 -18.22 -7.31 3.96
N ALA A 28 -18.87 -6.32 4.57
CA ALA A 28 -18.42 -4.93 4.52
C ALA A 28 -17.14 -4.69 5.33
N ILE A 29 -17.01 -5.31 6.51
CA ILE A 29 -15.85 -5.13 7.39
C ILE A 29 -14.53 -5.55 6.72
N PRO A 30 -14.38 -6.78 6.17
CA PRO A 30 -13.12 -7.17 5.52
C PRO A 30 -12.82 -6.31 4.29
N MET A 31 -13.84 -5.93 3.52
CA MET A 31 -13.67 -5.05 2.36
C MET A 31 -13.17 -3.65 2.75
N TYR A 32 -13.78 -3.05 3.77
CA TYR A 32 -13.38 -1.73 4.28
C TYR A 32 -11.98 -1.78 4.90
N SER A 33 -11.66 -2.83 5.65
CA SER A 33 -10.31 -3.04 6.17
C SER A 33 -9.28 -3.07 5.04
N ASN A 34 -9.51 -3.87 4.00
CA ASN A 34 -8.60 -3.95 2.86
C ASN A 34 -8.44 -2.60 2.13
N TYR A 35 -9.54 -1.85 1.97
CA TYR A 35 -9.51 -0.52 1.38
C TYR A 35 -8.65 0.45 2.19
N THR A 36 -8.83 0.49 3.52
CA THR A 36 -8.06 1.40 4.39
C THR A 36 -6.58 1.02 4.45
N THR A 37 -6.26 -0.28 4.48
CA THR A 37 -4.86 -0.76 4.39
C THR A 37 -4.22 -0.35 3.07
N ARG A 38 -4.91 -0.56 1.94
CA ARG A 38 -4.40 -0.14 0.62
C ARG A 38 -4.18 1.37 0.53
N ALA A 39 -5.09 2.16 1.11
CA ALA A 39 -4.94 3.62 1.15
C ALA A 39 -3.72 4.05 1.98
N LYS A 40 -3.47 3.41 3.13
CA LYS A 40 -2.27 3.65 3.94
C LYS A 40 -1.00 3.27 3.18
N LEU A 41 -0.95 2.11 2.54
CA LEU A 41 0.19 1.70 1.70
C LEU A 41 0.44 2.69 0.56
N GLY A 42 -0.62 3.18 -0.10
CA GLY A 42 -0.50 4.23 -1.11
C GLY A 42 0.08 5.54 -0.56
N SER A 43 -0.28 5.92 0.67
CA SER A 43 0.29 7.10 1.33
C SER A 43 1.77 6.92 1.68
N GLU A 44 2.17 5.73 2.14
CA GLU A 44 3.58 5.43 2.44
C GLU A 44 4.41 5.40 1.15
N LEU A 45 3.88 4.78 0.10
CA LEU A 45 4.51 4.81 -1.23
C LEU A 45 4.69 6.23 -1.75
N ALA A 46 3.72 7.12 -1.57
CA ALA A 46 3.82 8.50 -2.04
C ALA A 46 4.99 9.25 -1.40
N LYS A 47 5.38 8.91 -0.16
CA LYS A 47 6.55 9.49 0.52
C LYS A 47 7.87 9.13 -0.17
N LEU A 48 7.92 8.00 -0.88
CA LEU A 48 9.10 7.55 -1.62
C LEU A 48 9.30 8.33 -2.94
N GLY A 49 8.35 9.19 -3.34
CA GLY A 49 8.42 9.95 -4.58
C GLY A 49 9.71 10.78 -4.72
N GLY A 50 10.14 11.46 -3.66
CA GLY A 50 11.40 12.23 -3.68
C GLY A 50 12.64 11.35 -3.83
N VAL A 51 12.71 10.27 -3.05
CA VAL A 51 13.80 9.28 -3.10
C VAL A 51 13.92 8.66 -4.49
N LYS A 52 12.78 8.30 -5.07
CA LYS A 52 12.68 7.76 -6.44
C LYS A 52 13.28 8.70 -7.49
N MET A 53 13.02 10.01 -7.35
CA MET A 53 13.55 11.00 -8.30
C MET A 53 15.07 11.13 -8.18
N GLU A 54 15.61 11.21 -6.97
CA GLU A 54 17.05 11.32 -6.75
C GLU A 54 17.80 10.05 -7.18
N VAL A 55 17.24 8.86 -6.90
CA VAL A 55 17.78 7.60 -7.39
C VAL A 55 17.74 7.55 -8.92
N ALA A 56 16.65 7.99 -9.55
CA ALA A 56 16.57 8.05 -11.01
C ALA A 56 17.61 9.01 -11.63
N GLU A 57 17.91 10.12 -10.96
CA GLU A 57 18.97 11.04 -11.37
C GLU A 57 20.36 10.38 -11.27
N GLN A 58 20.65 9.70 -10.15
CA GLN A 58 21.91 8.95 -9.99
C GLN A 58 22.06 7.86 -11.06
N ILE A 59 20.98 7.14 -11.37
CA ILE A 59 20.99 6.11 -12.43
C ILE A 59 21.23 6.75 -13.80
N SER A 60 20.63 7.92 -14.08
CA SER A 60 20.79 8.64 -15.35
C SER A 60 22.21 9.19 -15.53
N ASN A 61 22.85 9.61 -14.43
CA ASN A 61 24.24 10.06 -14.42
C ASN A 61 25.25 8.90 -14.43
N SER A 62 24.78 7.67 -14.16
CA SER A 62 25.58 6.45 -14.22
C SER A 62 25.53 5.86 -15.63
N ASN A 63 26.63 5.26 -16.10
CA ASN A 63 26.68 4.63 -17.43
C ASN A 63 26.03 3.22 -17.42
N THR A 64 24.83 3.13 -16.83
CA THR A 64 24.07 1.87 -16.69
C THR A 64 23.58 1.43 -18.06
N SER A 65 23.98 0.23 -18.48
CA SER A 65 23.57 -0.33 -19.78
C SER A 65 22.10 -0.72 -19.78
N VAL A 66 21.45 -0.58 -20.94
CA VAL A 66 20.07 -1.03 -21.16
C VAL A 66 19.96 -2.52 -20.86
N GLY A 67 18.94 -2.92 -20.11
CA GLY A 67 18.69 -4.30 -19.69
C GLY A 67 19.52 -4.77 -18.50
N SER A 68 20.34 -3.88 -17.91
CA SER A 68 21.11 -4.18 -16.69
C SER A 68 20.46 -3.57 -15.45
N THR A 69 20.67 -4.20 -14.30
CA THR A 69 20.38 -3.59 -13.00
C THR A 69 21.37 -2.45 -12.77
N PRO A 70 20.94 -1.27 -12.29
CA PRO A 70 21.88 -0.22 -11.87
C PRO A 70 22.83 -0.73 -10.78
N SER A 71 23.93 0.00 -10.58
CA SER A 71 24.91 -0.32 -9.55
C SER A 71 25.63 0.94 -9.09
N GLY A 72 26.07 0.97 -7.82
CA GLY A 72 26.77 2.12 -7.26
C GLY A 72 25.86 3.27 -6.84
N ILE A 73 24.55 3.02 -6.76
CA ILE A 73 23.58 3.98 -6.24
C ILE A 73 23.78 4.12 -4.73
N THR A 74 23.67 5.35 -4.24
CA THR A 74 23.74 5.65 -2.82
C THR A 74 22.42 6.23 -2.34
N ALA A 75 22.06 5.92 -1.09
CA ALA A 75 20.86 6.49 -0.49
C ALA A 75 20.94 8.02 -0.45
N PRO A 76 19.87 8.73 -0.85
CA PRO A 76 19.73 10.16 -0.63
C PRO A 76 20.01 10.59 0.81
N SER A 77 20.44 11.84 1.00
CA SER A 77 20.68 12.42 2.33
C SER A 77 19.39 12.59 3.14
N SER A 78 18.24 12.66 2.47
CA SER A 78 16.92 12.77 3.07
C SER A 78 16.02 11.66 2.53
N ILE A 79 15.84 10.60 3.31
CA ILE A 79 14.89 9.51 3.03
C ILE A 79 13.88 9.39 4.17
N PRO A 80 12.65 8.90 3.91
CA PRO A 80 11.69 8.60 4.97
C PRO A 80 12.29 7.67 6.03
N SER A 81 11.92 7.88 7.29
CA SER A 81 12.42 7.06 8.40
C SER A 81 12.18 5.57 8.16
N GLY A 82 13.23 4.77 8.32
CA GLY A 82 13.19 3.32 8.10
C GLY A 82 13.34 2.89 6.63
N ALA A 83 13.26 3.82 5.67
CA ALA A 83 13.55 3.50 4.28
C ALA A 83 15.03 3.18 4.09
N SER A 84 15.32 2.38 3.07
CA SER A 84 16.69 2.10 2.61
C SER A 84 16.75 2.12 1.09
N VAL A 85 17.95 2.38 0.56
CA VAL A 85 18.24 2.29 -0.87
C VAL A 85 19.46 1.39 -1.02
N ASP A 86 19.28 0.29 -1.73
CA ASP A 86 20.34 -0.66 -2.05
C ASP A 86 21.22 -0.13 -3.19
N ALA A 87 22.40 -0.72 -3.37
CA ALA A 87 23.37 -0.27 -4.37
C ALA A 87 22.86 -0.40 -5.83
N ASP A 88 21.84 -1.23 -6.04
CA ASP A 88 21.13 -1.40 -7.31
C ASP A 88 20.05 -0.34 -7.56
N GLY A 89 19.85 0.58 -6.61
CA GLY A 89 18.80 1.59 -6.63
C GLY A 89 17.44 1.07 -6.16
N THR A 90 17.35 -0.16 -5.66
CA THR A 90 16.11 -0.70 -5.08
C THR A 90 15.82 0.05 -3.78
N ILE A 91 14.63 0.64 -3.71
CA ILE A 91 14.15 1.38 -2.54
C ILE A 91 13.24 0.44 -1.73
N LYS A 92 13.51 0.30 -0.44
CA LYS A 92 12.69 -0.50 0.49
C LYS A 92 12.16 0.39 1.60
N LEU A 93 10.89 0.23 1.94
CA LEU A 93 10.26 0.90 3.06
C LEU A 93 9.46 -0.11 3.90
N PRO A 94 9.83 -0.32 5.17
CA PRO A 94 9.08 -1.19 6.07
C PRO A 94 7.72 -0.59 6.38
N VAL A 95 6.69 -1.43 6.25
CA VAL A 95 5.27 -1.11 6.45
C VAL A 95 4.61 -2.09 7.43
N ASP A 96 5.39 -2.61 8.38
CA ASP A 96 4.92 -3.55 9.41
C ASP A 96 3.69 -3.04 10.17
N SER A 97 3.67 -1.73 10.44
CA SER A 97 2.56 -1.05 11.12
C SER A 97 1.25 -1.00 10.32
N VAL A 98 1.28 -1.33 9.03
CA VAL A 98 0.14 -1.23 8.10
C VAL A 98 -0.44 -2.60 7.77
N VAL A 99 0.40 -3.60 7.52
CA VAL A 99 0.00 -4.93 7.02
C VAL A 99 0.41 -6.10 7.93
N GLY A 100 1.09 -5.83 9.05
CA GLY A 100 1.65 -6.84 9.93
C GLY A 100 3.14 -7.08 9.66
N SER A 101 3.78 -7.87 10.51
CA SER A 101 5.23 -8.05 10.57
C SER A 101 5.86 -8.53 9.26
N ASP A 102 7.09 -8.07 9.03
CA ASP A 102 7.97 -8.44 7.92
C ASP A 102 7.39 -8.05 6.56
N ALA A 103 6.90 -6.81 6.44
CA ALA A 103 6.32 -6.31 5.21
C ALA A 103 7.02 -5.04 4.72
N ASP A 104 7.41 -5.05 3.45
CA ASP A 104 8.13 -3.95 2.80
C ASP A 104 7.44 -3.52 1.51
N ILE A 105 7.33 -2.22 1.29
CA ILE A 105 7.14 -1.66 -0.05
C ILE A 105 8.51 -1.64 -0.73
N ILE A 106 8.60 -2.26 -1.91
CA ILE A 106 9.83 -2.39 -2.69
C ILE A 106 9.63 -1.68 -4.03
N MET A 107 10.49 -0.73 -4.36
CA MET A 107 10.55 -0.09 -5.67
C MET A 107 11.87 -0.43 -6.35
N SER A 108 11.81 -1.18 -7.44
CA SER A 108 12.99 -1.63 -8.18
C SER A 108 13.09 -0.88 -9.52
N PRO A 109 14.20 -0.16 -9.79
CA PRO A 109 14.43 0.47 -11.07
C PRO A 109 15.00 -0.52 -12.09
N SER A 110 14.71 -0.27 -13.37
CA SER A 110 15.26 -1.01 -14.51
C SER A 110 15.46 -0.06 -15.68
N VAL A 111 16.56 -0.18 -16.41
CA VAL A 111 16.80 0.64 -17.61
C VAL A 111 16.34 -0.13 -18.83
N VAL A 112 15.24 0.28 -19.44
CA VAL A 112 14.65 -0.36 -20.63
C VAL A 112 14.59 0.66 -21.75
N SER A 113 15.23 0.37 -22.88
CA SER A 113 15.26 1.24 -24.07
C SER A 113 15.72 2.68 -23.77
N GLY A 114 16.67 2.87 -22.86
CA GLY A 114 17.18 4.18 -22.47
C GLY A 114 16.28 4.97 -21.50
N ALA A 115 15.18 4.38 -21.01
CA ALA A 115 14.31 4.96 -20.00
C ALA A 115 14.37 4.16 -18.69
N ILE A 116 14.27 4.86 -17.56
CA ILE A 116 14.20 4.23 -16.24
C ILE A 116 12.75 3.86 -15.96
N THR A 117 12.47 2.56 -15.94
CA THR A 117 11.17 1.98 -15.58
C THR A 117 11.21 1.47 -14.15
N TRP A 118 10.15 1.71 -13.40
CA TRP A 118 10.05 1.32 -12.00
C TRP A 118 8.99 0.26 -11.81
N THR A 119 9.37 -0.84 -11.15
CA THR A 119 8.45 -1.87 -10.68
C THR A 119 8.23 -1.66 -9.19
N CYS A 120 6.97 -1.66 -8.76
CA CYS A 120 6.63 -1.63 -7.34
C CYS A 120 6.04 -2.97 -6.93
N ASP A 121 6.45 -3.46 -5.77
CA ASP A 121 5.80 -4.55 -5.08
C ASP A 121 5.62 -4.22 -3.59
N VAL A 122 4.70 -4.93 -2.94
CA VAL A 122 4.58 -4.99 -1.48
C VAL A 122 4.80 -6.45 -1.08
N SER A 123 5.94 -6.70 -0.46
CA SER A 123 6.31 -8.03 0.04
C SER A 123 5.89 -8.19 1.50
N GLY A 124 5.65 -9.43 1.92
CA GLY A 124 5.37 -9.78 3.31
C GLY A 124 4.42 -10.98 3.44
N SER A 125 4.61 -11.76 4.49
CA SER A 125 3.91 -13.04 4.69
C SER A 125 2.38 -12.89 4.86
N SER A 126 1.93 -11.73 5.33
CA SER A 126 0.51 -11.36 5.53
C SER A 126 -0.09 -10.54 4.39
N VAL A 127 0.68 -10.20 3.36
CA VAL A 127 0.25 -9.30 2.28
C VAL A 127 -0.51 -10.08 1.21
N SER A 128 -1.85 -10.03 1.27
CA SER A 128 -2.70 -10.55 0.21
C SER A 128 -2.76 -9.60 -0.99
N SER A 129 -3.02 -10.13 -2.21
CA SER A 129 -3.17 -9.30 -3.42
C SER A 129 -4.26 -8.23 -3.29
N SER A 130 -5.29 -8.48 -2.47
CA SER A 130 -6.42 -7.56 -2.23
C SER A 130 -6.04 -6.26 -1.52
N VAL A 131 -4.93 -6.25 -0.77
CA VAL A 131 -4.45 -5.05 -0.04
C VAL A 131 -3.38 -4.29 -0.80
N LYS A 132 -2.77 -4.88 -1.84
CA LYS A 132 -1.73 -4.22 -2.63
C LYS A 132 -2.31 -3.02 -3.39
N PRO A 133 -1.62 -1.86 -3.42
CA PRO A 133 -1.97 -0.75 -4.31
C PRO A 133 -1.99 -1.19 -5.78
N SER A 134 -2.87 -0.61 -6.59
CA SER A 134 -3.00 -0.99 -8.02
C SER A 134 -1.73 -0.78 -8.83
N ASN A 135 -0.85 0.11 -8.39
CA ASN A 135 0.43 0.41 -9.02
C ASN A 135 1.60 -0.42 -8.44
N CYS A 136 1.35 -1.33 -7.50
CA CYS A 136 2.34 -2.24 -6.92
C CYS A 136 1.87 -3.68 -7.12
N THR A 137 2.23 -4.25 -8.26
CA THR A 137 1.79 -5.58 -8.73
C THR A 137 2.96 -6.47 -9.16
N GLY A 138 4.19 -6.06 -8.81
CA GLY A 138 5.42 -6.80 -9.08
C GLY A 138 5.52 -8.14 -8.38
#